data_AF-A0A7W1VUH1-F1
#
_entry.id   AF-A0A7W1VUH1-F1
#
_cell.length_a   1.000
_cell.length_b   1.000
_cell.length_c   1.000
_cell.angle_alpha   90.00
_cell.angle_beta   90.00
_cell.angle_gamma   90.00
#
_symmetry.space_group_name_H-M   'P 1'
#
loop_
_entity.id
_entity.type
_entity.pdbx_description
1 polymer ?
#
loop_
_entity_poly.entity_id
_entity_poly.type
_entity_poly.pdbx_seq_one_letter_code
_entity_poly.pdbx_strand_id
1 'polypeptide(L)'
;MKQVLVLLTCLIFAGCATNSGWRKTSANKEVLHLAHSYPNGGKYNWKGSGTPHPIVFKNETILGPGEGGTYCSGFTFAVVMGTAQDRKLLAEKSPTEIRKFQKEWYGATGDTEVQAGPALENLGIGRKVPFDQARPGDFVQFWRGKSGHSAVFLNWVEENGKKIGFNYRSTQKSTDGIGNKIEYFNDAPEKKGDVVRSRTYFARLN
;
A
#
# COMPACT_ATOMS: atom_id res chain seq x y z
N MET A 1 82.13 15.72 -7.66
CA MET A 1 81.34 16.03 -6.46
C MET A 1 79.88 16.20 -6.86
N LYS A 2 78.97 15.82 -5.95
CA LYS A 2 77.49 15.89 -6.00
C LYS A 2 76.78 14.64 -6.49
N GLN A 3 76.62 13.73 -5.52
CA GLN A 3 75.51 12.80 -5.41
C GLN A 3 74.19 13.60 -5.40
N VAL A 4 73.19 13.18 -6.18
CA VAL A 4 71.80 13.60 -5.99
C VAL A 4 70.96 12.34 -5.86
N LEU A 5 70.54 12.12 -4.62
CA LEU A 5 69.57 11.16 -4.14
C LEU A 5 68.18 11.55 -4.71
N VAL A 6 67.58 10.71 -5.55
CA VAL A 6 66.18 10.88 -5.94
C VAL A 6 65.33 9.95 -5.10
N LEU A 7 64.55 10.55 -4.20
CA LEU A 7 63.60 9.87 -3.33
C LEU A 7 62.43 9.28 -4.12
N LEU A 8 62.09 8.06 -3.73
CA LEU A 8 60.87 7.33 -4.08
C LEU A 8 59.64 8.00 -3.43
N THR A 9 58.57 8.22 -4.20
CA THR A 9 57.22 8.34 -3.63
C THR A 9 56.23 7.58 -4.50
N CYS A 10 55.98 6.32 -4.13
CA CYS A 10 54.81 5.56 -4.58
C CYS A 10 53.57 6.11 -3.87
N LEU A 11 52.75 6.88 -4.60
CA LEU A 11 51.39 7.23 -4.20
C LEU A 11 50.44 6.14 -4.71
N ILE A 12 50.16 5.14 -3.87
CA ILE A 12 49.03 4.22 -4.07
C ILE A 12 47.82 4.89 -3.42
N PHE A 13 46.98 5.54 -4.23
CA PHE A 13 45.64 5.93 -3.80
C PHE A 13 44.77 4.67 -3.77
N ALA A 14 44.70 4.02 -2.60
CA ALA A 14 43.63 3.08 -2.30
C ALA A 14 42.33 3.87 -2.13
N GLY A 15 41.59 4.04 -3.22
CA GLY A 15 40.23 4.56 -3.19
C GLY A 15 39.32 3.59 -2.44
N CYS A 16 39.11 3.81 -1.14
CA CYS A 16 37.98 3.25 -0.42
C CYS A 16 36.69 3.87 -0.98
N ALA A 17 36.15 3.26 -2.04
CA ALA A 17 34.77 3.48 -2.43
C ALA A 17 33.88 2.88 -1.34
N THR A 18 33.53 3.67 -0.33
CA THR A 18 32.43 3.36 0.58
C THR A 18 31.14 3.45 -0.22
N ASN A 19 30.79 2.35 -0.88
CA ASN A 19 29.49 2.17 -1.49
C ASN A 19 28.48 1.91 -0.36
N SER A 20 28.27 2.91 0.49
CA SER A 20 27.14 2.92 1.44
C SER A 20 25.88 3.20 0.63
N GLY A 21 25.48 2.21 -0.16
CA GLY A 21 24.18 2.18 -0.79
C GLY A 21 23.14 2.13 0.31
N TRP A 22 22.70 3.29 0.78
CA TRP A 22 21.46 3.45 1.51
C TRP A 22 20.37 2.90 0.58
N ARG A 23 20.05 1.62 0.70
CA ARG A 23 18.93 1.00 0.00
C ARG A 23 17.69 1.74 0.47
N LYS A 24 17.21 2.67 -0.35
CA LYS A 24 15.92 3.33 -0.17
C LYS A 24 14.89 2.22 0.13
N THR A 25 14.25 2.31 1.28
CA THR A 25 13.26 1.31 1.71
C THR A 25 12.20 1.18 0.61
N SER A 26 11.82 -0.06 0.28
CA SER A 26 10.82 -0.30 -0.75
C SER A 26 9.47 0.26 -0.30
N ALA A 27 8.69 0.85 -1.21
CA ALA A 27 7.36 1.42 -0.89
C ALA A 27 6.48 0.45 -0.10
N ASN A 28 6.50 -0.84 -0.46
CA ASN A 28 5.75 -1.87 0.25
C ASN A 28 6.09 -2.00 1.75
N LYS A 29 7.36 -1.84 2.13
CA LYS A 29 7.78 -1.89 3.54
C LYS A 29 7.26 -0.67 4.31
N GLU A 30 7.24 0.50 3.67
CA GLU A 30 6.69 1.73 4.25
C GLU A 30 5.17 1.66 4.36
N VAL A 31 4.48 1.13 3.34
CA VAL A 31 3.04 0.82 3.39
C VAL A 31 2.72 -0.10 4.57
N LEU A 32 3.47 -1.19 4.75
CA LEU A 32 3.27 -2.10 5.87
C LEU A 32 3.54 -1.42 7.21
N HIS A 33 4.62 -0.65 7.32
CA HIS A 33 4.97 0.07 8.53
C HIS A 33 3.84 1.03 8.94
N LEU A 34 3.36 1.86 8.01
CA LEU A 34 2.28 2.80 8.28
C LEU A 34 0.95 2.08 8.53
N ALA A 35 0.62 1.03 7.78
CA ALA A 35 -0.59 0.25 8.03
C ALA A 35 -0.61 -0.34 9.45
N HIS A 36 0.54 -0.78 9.96
CA HIS A 36 0.70 -1.33 11.30
C HIS A 36 0.85 -0.27 12.41
N SER A 37 1.12 0.99 12.09
CA SER A 37 1.14 2.05 13.11
C SER A 37 -0.26 2.43 13.61
N TYR A 38 -1.31 2.09 12.86
CA TYR A 38 -2.67 2.20 13.34
C TYR A 38 -3.01 1.06 14.32
N PRO A 39 -3.58 1.35 15.50
CA PRO A 39 -3.96 0.31 16.46
C PRO A 39 -5.07 -0.59 15.90
N ASN A 40 -5.17 -1.81 16.43
CA ASN A 40 -6.28 -2.69 16.11
C ASN A 40 -7.59 -2.17 16.75
N GLY A 41 -8.72 -2.45 16.11
CA GLY A 41 -10.04 -2.02 16.53
C GLY A 41 -10.38 -0.60 16.05
N GLY A 42 -11.06 0.18 16.88
CA GLY A 42 -11.51 1.53 16.53
C GLY A 42 -12.87 1.59 15.84
N LYS A 43 -13.65 0.50 15.88
CA LYS A 43 -15.00 0.32 15.34
C LYS A 43 -15.10 0.32 13.82
N TYR A 44 -16.03 -0.51 13.32
CA TYR A 44 -16.44 -0.51 11.92
C TYR A 44 -17.72 0.31 11.73
N ASN A 45 -17.64 1.40 10.97
CA ASN A 45 -18.76 2.31 10.76
C ASN A 45 -18.66 3.01 9.40
N TRP A 46 -19.76 3.07 8.65
CA TRP A 46 -19.85 3.63 7.29
C TRP A 46 -20.22 5.12 7.25
N LYS A 47 -20.10 5.82 8.38
CA LYS A 47 -20.36 7.27 8.47
C LYS A 47 -19.08 8.09 8.23
N GLY A 48 -19.23 9.23 7.58
CA GLY A 48 -18.11 10.09 7.17
C GLY A 48 -17.24 9.43 6.10
N SER A 49 -15.93 9.71 6.13
CA SER A 49 -15.00 9.22 5.10
C SER A 49 -14.42 7.84 5.38
N GLY A 50 -14.61 7.31 6.59
CA GLY A 50 -14.00 6.04 7.03
C GLY A 50 -12.49 6.08 7.23
N THR A 51 -11.85 7.26 7.12
CA THR A 51 -10.43 7.43 7.43
C THR A 51 -10.22 7.55 8.95
N PRO A 52 -9.09 7.07 9.50
CA PRO A 52 -8.79 7.13 10.93
C PRO A 52 -8.53 8.56 11.46
N HIS A 53 -8.17 9.49 10.58
CA HIS A 53 -7.91 10.90 10.88
C HIS A 53 -8.16 11.73 9.62
N PRO A 54 -8.32 13.07 9.73
CA PRO A 54 -8.39 13.92 8.55
C PRO A 54 -7.22 13.68 7.60
N ILE A 55 -7.49 13.73 6.30
CA ILE A 55 -6.47 13.71 5.25
C ILE A 55 -6.28 15.16 4.79
N VAL A 56 -5.11 15.71 5.11
CA VAL A 56 -4.72 17.08 4.74
C VAL A 56 -3.62 17.02 3.69
N PHE A 57 -3.75 17.83 2.64
CA PHE A 57 -2.75 17.96 1.58
C PHE A 57 -2.61 19.43 1.17
N LYS A 58 -1.38 19.96 1.17
CA LYS A 58 -1.08 21.39 0.88
C LYS A 58 -1.99 22.36 1.66
N ASN A 59 -2.13 22.12 2.96
CA ASN A 59 -2.98 22.87 3.90
C ASN A 59 -4.49 22.84 3.61
N GLU A 60 -4.94 21.99 2.69
CA GLU A 60 -6.36 21.74 2.45
C GLU A 60 -6.80 20.40 3.04
N THR A 61 -7.98 20.41 3.66
CA THR A 61 -8.67 19.16 4.03
C THR A 61 -9.24 18.49 2.78
N ILE A 62 -8.70 17.33 2.44
CA ILE A 62 -9.19 16.47 1.36
C ILE A 62 -10.40 15.67 1.85
N LEU A 63 -10.27 15.08 3.04
CA LEU A 63 -11.33 14.34 3.74
C LEU A 63 -11.27 14.63 5.24
N GLY A 64 -12.43 14.81 5.87
CA GLY A 64 -12.55 14.68 7.32
C GLY A 64 -12.39 13.22 7.77
N PRO A 65 -12.33 12.91 9.08
CA PRO A 65 -12.24 11.55 9.57
C PRO A 65 -13.56 10.78 9.37
N GLY A 66 -13.54 9.47 9.62
CA GLY A 66 -14.76 8.69 9.84
C GLY A 66 -15.46 9.10 11.14
N GLU A 67 -16.77 8.94 11.20
CA GLU A 67 -17.56 9.28 12.38
C GLU A 67 -17.83 8.04 13.23
N GLY A 68 -17.14 7.92 14.36
CA GLY A 68 -17.32 6.81 15.30
C GLY A 68 -16.84 5.44 14.77
N GLY A 69 -15.97 5.45 13.75
CA GLY A 69 -15.32 4.26 13.22
C GLY A 69 -14.67 4.49 11.86
N THR A 70 -14.10 3.44 11.29
CA THR A 70 -13.50 3.46 9.95
C THR A 70 -14.20 2.46 9.01
N TYR A 71 -13.83 2.45 7.74
CA TYR A 71 -14.12 1.37 6.79
C TYR A 71 -12.98 1.19 5.79
N CYS A 72 -13.05 0.09 5.03
CA CYS A 72 -11.95 -0.45 4.24
C CYS A 72 -11.25 0.55 3.29
N SER A 73 -12.00 1.27 2.45
CA SER A 73 -11.42 2.26 1.53
C SER A 73 -10.84 3.46 2.26
N GLY A 74 -11.45 3.91 3.36
CA GLY A 74 -10.92 5.02 4.15
C GLY A 74 -9.63 4.69 4.89
N PHE A 75 -9.53 3.50 5.48
CA PHE A 75 -8.27 3.03 6.08
C PHE A 75 -7.16 2.92 5.03
N THR A 76 -7.41 2.23 3.92
CA THR A 76 -6.40 2.07 2.86
C THR A 76 -6.04 3.39 2.19
N PHE A 77 -6.99 4.33 2.08
CA PHE A 77 -6.73 5.67 1.57
C PHE A 77 -5.78 6.47 2.49
N ALA A 78 -5.96 6.37 3.81
CA ALA A 78 -5.05 6.99 4.76
C ALA A 78 -3.62 6.42 4.64
N VAL A 79 -3.50 5.10 4.50
CA VAL A 79 -2.21 4.42 4.31
C VAL A 79 -1.53 4.85 3.00
N VAL A 80 -2.25 4.87 1.88
CA VAL A 80 -1.64 5.27 0.59
C VAL A 80 -1.25 6.75 0.57
N MET A 81 -2.09 7.63 1.14
CA MET A 81 -1.80 9.07 1.21
C MET A 81 -0.59 9.37 2.08
N GLY A 82 -0.51 8.78 3.28
CA GLY A 82 0.64 8.96 4.17
C GLY A 82 1.92 8.44 3.52
N THR A 83 1.89 7.22 2.97
CA THR A 83 3.09 6.66 2.33
C THR A 83 3.52 7.46 1.10
N ALA A 84 2.57 7.89 0.25
CA ALA A 84 2.89 8.68 -0.93
C ALA A 84 3.45 10.06 -0.59
N GLN A 85 2.95 10.69 0.49
CA GLN A 85 3.46 11.95 1.02
C GLN A 85 4.89 11.80 1.53
N ASP A 86 5.17 10.79 2.35
CA ASP A 86 6.51 10.51 2.90
C ASP A 86 7.54 10.25 1.80
N ARG A 87 7.10 9.60 0.71
CA ARG A 87 7.91 9.33 -0.48
C ARG A 87 8.01 10.51 -1.45
N LYS A 88 7.37 11.64 -1.14
CA LYS A 88 7.30 12.85 -1.97
C LYS A 88 6.65 12.63 -3.35
N LEU A 89 5.84 11.58 -3.51
CA LEU A 89 5.16 11.27 -4.77
C LEU A 89 4.05 12.28 -5.09
N LEU A 90 3.60 13.03 -4.09
CA LEU A 90 2.53 14.01 -4.20
C LEU A 90 3.03 15.45 -4.36
N ALA A 91 4.34 15.70 -4.35
CA ALA A 91 4.91 17.05 -4.28
C ALA A 91 4.37 18.01 -5.38
N GLU A 92 4.35 17.52 -6.61
CA GLU A 92 3.90 18.28 -7.79
C GLU A 92 2.39 18.19 -8.03
N LYS A 93 1.64 17.47 -7.19
CA LYS A 93 0.19 17.30 -7.35
C LYS A 93 -0.58 18.47 -6.78
N SER A 94 -1.69 18.80 -7.42
CA SER A 94 -2.66 19.78 -6.95
C SER A 94 -3.70 19.14 -6.02
N PRO A 95 -4.33 19.92 -5.12
CA PRO A 95 -5.46 19.45 -4.33
C PRO A 95 -6.59 18.88 -5.17
N THR A 96 -6.84 19.44 -6.37
CA THR A 96 -7.83 18.91 -7.33
C THR A 96 -7.48 17.50 -7.80
N GLU A 97 -6.22 17.23 -8.15
CA GLU A 97 -5.77 15.88 -8.51
C GLU A 97 -5.92 14.91 -7.33
N ILE A 98 -5.61 15.34 -6.11
CA ILE A 98 -5.77 14.50 -4.92
C ILE A 98 -7.25 14.20 -4.63
N ARG A 99 -8.16 15.16 -4.82
CA ARG A 99 -9.61 14.91 -4.71
C ARG A 99 -10.11 13.96 -5.80
N LYS A 100 -9.56 14.04 -7.01
CA LYS A 100 -9.87 13.07 -8.07
C LYS A 100 -9.36 11.67 -7.70
N PHE A 101 -8.11 11.57 -7.28
CA PHE A 101 -7.51 10.31 -6.79
C PHE A 101 -8.34 9.70 -5.65
N GLN A 102 -8.80 10.51 -4.71
CA GLN A 102 -9.69 10.07 -3.63
C GLN A 102 -10.99 9.44 -4.18
N LYS A 103 -11.66 10.08 -5.14
CA LYS A 103 -12.89 9.54 -5.73
C LYS A 103 -12.65 8.22 -6.46
N GLU A 104 -11.55 8.13 -7.22
CA GLU A 104 -11.15 6.90 -7.91
C GLU A 104 -10.84 5.77 -6.91
N TRP A 105 -10.12 6.09 -5.83
CA TRP A 105 -9.79 5.14 -4.77
C TRP A 105 -11.01 4.57 -4.05
N TYR A 106 -12.07 5.38 -3.89
CA TYR A 106 -13.32 4.96 -3.26
C TYR A 106 -14.28 4.26 -4.24
N GLY A 107 -13.89 4.10 -5.51
CA GLY A 107 -14.76 3.53 -6.54
C GLY A 107 -15.96 4.42 -6.87
N ALA A 108 -15.86 5.74 -6.69
CA ALA A 108 -16.93 6.67 -7.04
C ALA A 108 -16.98 7.00 -8.55
N THR A 109 -15.96 6.57 -9.30
CA THR A 109 -15.80 6.85 -10.73
C THR A 109 -15.17 5.65 -11.44
N GLY A 110 -15.56 5.41 -12.69
CA GLY A 110 -14.96 4.35 -13.52
C GLY A 110 -15.34 2.94 -13.09
N ASP A 111 -14.47 1.98 -13.40
CA ASP A 111 -14.64 0.58 -13.00
C ASP A 111 -14.39 0.41 -11.50
N THR A 112 -15.48 0.24 -10.75
CA THR A 112 -15.47 0.13 -9.30
C THR A 112 -14.93 -1.21 -8.82
N GLU A 113 -14.67 -2.16 -9.72
CA GLU A 113 -14.18 -3.49 -9.41
C GLU A 113 -12.70 -3.51 -9.02
N VAL A 114 -11.89 -2.60 -9.60
CA VAL A 114 -10.43 -2.62 -9.53
C VAL A 114 -9.81 -1.50 -8.67
N GLN A 115 -10.54 -0.39 -8.47
CA GLN A 115 -10.26 0.76 -7.59
C GLN A 115 -8.78 1.21 -7.51
N ALA A 116 -8.00 0.65 -6.58
CA ALA A 116 -6.63 1.06 -6.26
C ALA A 116 -5.69 1.05 -7.48
N GLY A 117 -5.85 0.08 -8.39
CA GLY A 117 -5.02 -0.04 -9.60
C GLY A 117 -5.11 1.21 -10.49
N PRO A 118 -6.27 1.48 -11.11
CA PRO A 118 -6.45 2.69 -11.92
C PRO A 118 -6.20 3.99 -11.16
N ALA A 119 -6.58 4.10 -9.88
CA ALA A 119 -6.35 5.32 -9.11
C ALA A 119 -4.85 5.67 -9.01
N LEU A 120 -4.00 4.67 -8.72
CA LEU A 120 -2.55 4.88 -8.67
C LEU A 120 -1.94 5.21 -10.03
N GLU A 121 -2.41 4.55 -11.09
CA GLU A 121 -1.93 4.77 -12.46
C GLU A 121 -2.33 6.15 -12.98
N ASN A 122 -3.59 6.56 -12.80
CA ASN A 122 -4.13 7.84 -13.23
C ASN A 122 -3.42 9.01 -12.54
N LEU A 123 -3.07 8.86 -11.25
CA LEU A 123 -2.30 9.87 -10.53
C LEU A 123 -0.79 9.81 -10.86
N GLY A 124 -0.30 8.72 -11.44
CA GLY A 124 1.10 8.51 -11.82
C GLY A 124 2.02 8.15 -10.66
N ILE A 125 1.48 7.55 -9.58
CA ILE A 125 2.23 7.25 -8.35
C ILE A 125 2.35 5.74 -8.06
N GLY A 126 1.80 4.90 -8.92
CA GLY A 126 1.88 3.45 -8.79
C GLY A 126 1.39 2.74 -10.04
N ARG A 127 1.09 1.44 -9.89
CA ARG A 127 0.68 0.56 -10.99
C ARG A 127 -0.17 -0.62 -10.51
N LYS A 128 -0.90 -1.24 -11.41
CA LYS A 128 -1.46 -2.59 -11.21
C LYS A 128 -0.35 -3.63 -11.08
N VAL A 129 -0.62 -4.68 -10.31
CA VAL A 129 0.29 -5.81 -10.11
C VAL A 129 -0.42 -7.10 -10.52
N PRO A 130 0.21 -7.94 -11.36
CA PRO A 130 -0.32 -9.27 -11.66
C PRO A 130 -0.47 -10.10 -10.38
N PHE A 131 -1.54 -10.89 -10.28
CA PHE A 131 -1.85 -11.74 -9.12
C PHE A 131 -0.63 -12.53 -8.62
N ASP A 132 0.13 -13.15 -9.53
CA ASP A 132 1.28 -13.96 -9.14
C ASP A 132 2.52 -13.20 -8.69
N GLN A 133 2.55 -11.89 -8.93
CA GLN A 133 3.62 -10.98 -8.53
C GLN A 133 3.27 -10.14 -7.29
N ALA A 134 2.07 -10.34 -6.73
CA ALA A 134 1.65 -9.66 -5.52
C ALA A 134 2.55 -10.04 -4.35
N ARG A 135 2.92 -9.04 -3.55
CA ARG A 135 3.83 -9.19 -2.42
C ARG A 135 3.36 -8.35 -1.23
N PRO A 136 3.79 -8.68 0.00
CA PRO A 136 3.41 -7.95 1.21
C PRO A 136 3.53 -6.44 1.02
N GLY A 137 2.50 -5.69 1.42
CA GLY A 137 2.41 -4.23 1.29
C GLY A 137 1.82 -3.74 -0.04
N ASP A 138 1.40 -4.63 -0.94
CA ASP A 138 0.55 -4.22 -2.06
C ASP A 138 -0.87 -3.90 -1.54
N PHE A 139 -1.57 -3.01 -2.23
CA PHE A 139 -3.00 -2.84 -2.01
C PHE A 139 -3.75 -3.93 -2.77
N VAL A 140 -4.79 -4.47 -2.15
CA VAL A 140 -5.64 -5.51 -2.76
C VAL A 140 -7.11 -5.07 -2.71
N GLN A 141 -7.76 -5.12 -3.86
CA GLN A 141 -9.21 -5.00 -4.00
C GLN A 141 -9.76 -6.37 -4.39
N PHE A 142 -10.71 -6.90 -3.62
CA PHE A 142 -11.24 -8.24 -3.86
C PHE A 142 -12.74 -8.34 -3.58
N TRP A 143 -13.37 -9.38 -4.12
CA TRP A 143 -14.82 -9.50 -4.14
C TRP A 143 -15.36 -10.84 -3.63
N ARG A 144 -16.48 -10.77 -2.92
CA ARG A 144 -17.36 -11.88 -2.51
C ARG A 144 -18.71 -11.72 -3.18
N GLY A 145 -18.90 -12.30 -4.35
CA GLY A 145 -20.12 -12.07 -5.14
C GLY A 145 -20.34 -10.57 -5.41
N LYS A 146 -21.28 -9.95 -4.71
CA LYS A 146 -21.62 -8.51 -4.88
C LYS A 146 -20.92 -7.56 -3.90
N SER A 147 -20.10 -8.06 -2.98
CA SER A 147 -19.42 -7.24 -1.97
C SER A 147 -17.93 -7.10 -2.26
N GLY A 148 -17.47 -5.88 -2.49
CA GLY A 148 -16.05 -5.54 -2.66
C GLY A 148 -15.39 -5.13 -1.34
N HIS A 149 -14.08 -5.33 -1.24
CA HIS A 149 -13.28 -4.96 -0.08
C HIS A 149 -11.87 -4.50 -0.47
N SER A 150 -11.42 -3.39 0.11
CA SER A 150 -10.07 -2.84 -0.08
C SER A 150 -9.20 -3.12 1.14
N ALA A 151 -7.96 -3.55 0.94
CA ALA A 151 -7.05 -3.90 2.03
C ALA A 151 -5.57 -3.71 1.66
N VAL A 152 -4.70 -3.79 2.67
CA VAL A 152 -3.26 -3.98 2.49
C VAL A 152 -2.95 -5.47 2.57
N PHE A 153 -2.41 -6.03 1.49
CA PHE A 153 -2.02 -7.44 1.42
C PHE A 153 -0.82 -7.73 2.31
N LEU A 154 -0.90 -8.77 3.14
CA LEU A 154 0.18 -9.14 4.08
C LEU A 154 0.97 -10.35 3.61
N ASN A 155 0.31 -11.41 3.19
CA ASN A 155 0.96 -12.61 2.65
C ASN A 155 -0.07 -13.55 2.02
N TRP A 156 0.42 -14.43 1.13
CA TRP A 156 -0.36 -15.56 0.64
C TRP A 156 -0.56 -16.60 1.74
N VAL A 157 -1.69 -17.29 1.69
CA VAL A 157 -1.90 -18.57 2.37
C VAL A 157 -1.82 -19.65 1.30
N GLU A 158 -0.87 -20.57 1.47
CA GLU A 158 -0.54 -21.58 0.47
C GLU A 158 -0.64 -22.98 1.06
N GLU A 159 -1.18 -23.91 0.27
CA GLU A 159 -1.22 -25.34 0.57
C GLU A 159 -0.77 -26.10 -0.69
N ASN A 160 0.21 -26.98 -0.54
CA ASN A 160 0.78 -27.77 -1.65
C ASN A 160 1.20 -26.91 -2.85
N GLY A 161 1.77 -25.72 -2.59
CA GLY A 161 2.20 -24.77 -3.62
C GLY A 161 1.06 -24.01 -4.31
N LYS A 162 -0.21 -24.22 -3.93
CA LYS A 162 -1.37 -23.46 -4.42
C LYS A 162 -1.71 -22.35 -3.44
N LYS A 163 -1.85 -21.11 -3.95
CA LYS A 163 -2.42 -19.97 -3.20
C LYS A 163 -3.90 -20.22 -2.94
N ILE A 164 -4.27 -20.62 -1.73
CA ILE A 164 -5.65 -20.94 -1.35
C ILE A 164 -6.39 -19.79 -0.67
N GLY A 165 -5.67 -18.74 -0.29
CA GLY A 165 -6.20 -17.55 0.35
C GLY A 165 -5.11 -16.53 0.59
N PHE A 166 -5.40 -15.51 1.38
CA PHE A 166 -4.42 -14.51 1.76
C PHE A 166 -4.76 -13.87 3.11
N ASN A 167 -3.73 -13.37 3.77
CA ASN A 167 -3.84 -12.52 4.93
C ASN A 167 -3.75 -11.06 4.47
N TYR A 168 -4.55 -10.19 5.07
CA TYR A 168 -4.57 -8.77 4.78
C TYR A 168 -4.86 -7.96 6.05
N ARG A 169 -4.57 -6.66 5.98
CA ARG A 169 -4.94 -5.69 7.01
C ARG A 169 -5.96 -4.70 6.43
N SER A 170 -7.11 -4.56 7.10
CA SER A 170 -8.14 -3.58 6.72
C SER A 170 -9.11 -3.30 7.87
N THR A 171 -10.07 -2.41 7.63
CA THR A 171 -11.21 -2.21 8.52
C THR A 171 -12.42 -3.00 8.07
N GLN A 172 -12.99 -3.80 8.98
CA GLN A 172 -14.17 -4.61 8.72
C GLN A 172 -14.93 -4.98 9.99
N LYS A 173 -16.17 -5.46 9.80
CA LYS A 173 -17.05 -5.88 10.90
C LYS A 173 -16.42 -6.98 11.77
N SER A 174 -15.76 -7.97 11.18
CA SER A 174 -15.22 -9.12 11.92
C SER A 174 -14.00 -8.81 12.79
N THR A 175 -13.39 -7.63 12.62
CA THR A 175 -12.27 -7.14 13.43
C THR A 175 -12.66 -5.94 14.30
N ASP A 176 -13.95 -5.56 14.29
CA ASP A 176 -14.49 -4.34 14.91
C ASP A 176 -13.62 -3.10 14.70
N GLY A 177 -13.28 -2.83 13.43
CA GLY A 177 -12.36 -1.77 13.06
C GLY A 177 -11.14 -2.31 12.33
N ILE A 178 -9.99 -1.66 12.45
CA ILE A 178 -8.75 -2.02 11.77
C ILE A 178 -8.22 -3.33 12.36
N GLY A 179 -7.86 -4.29 11.51
CA GLY A 179 -7.28 -5.55 11.98
C GLY A 179 -6.77 -6.41 10.84
N ASN A 180 -6.10 -7.49 11.21
CA ASN A 180 -5.65 -8.50 10.26
C ASN A 180 -6.72 -9.58 10.10
N LYS A 181 -6.85 -10.11 8.89
CA LYS A 181 -7.79 -11.19 8.58
C LYS A 181 -7.22 -12.07 7.49
N ILE A 182 -7.43 -13.37 7.66
CA ILE A 182 -7.26 -14.37 6.62
C ILE A 182 -8.61 -14.65 5.97
N GLU A 183 -8.63 -14.66 4.64
CA GLU A 183 -9.74 -15.15 3.85
C GLU A 183 -9.28 -16.07 2.73
N TYR A 184 -10.16 -16.97 2.35
CA TYR A 184 -9.88 -18.03 1.39
C TYR A 184 -10.65 -17.81 0.10
N PHE A 185 -10.08 -18.32 -0.99
CA PHE A 185 -10.75 -18.33 -2.28
C PHE A 185 -11.89 -19.34 -2.31
N ASN A 186 -12.91 -19.06 -3.12
CA ASN A 186 -14.08 -19.92 -3.31
C ASN A 186 -13.77 -21.23 -4.06
N ASP A 187 -12.63 -21.30 -4.74
CA ASP A 187 -12.07 -22.50 -5.34
C ASP A 187 -11.10 -23.26 -4.38
N ALA A 188 -11.10 -22.85 -3.11
CA ALA A 188 -10.60 -23.44 -1.88
C ALA A 188 -11.35 -24.70 -1.38
N PRO A 189 -11.11 -25.96 -1.83
CA PRO A 189 -12.05 -27.07 -1.60
C PRO A 189 -12.35 -27.35 -0.11
N GLU A 190 -11.38 -27.12 0.77
CA GLU A 190 -11.48 -27.42 2.21
C GLU A 190 -11.69 -26.19 3.10
N LYS A 191 -11.61 -24.97 2.53
CA LYS A 191 -11.57 -23.74 3.33
C LYS A 191 -12.88 -22.98 3.40
N LYS A 192 -13.91 -23.42 2.66
CA LYS A 192 -15.23 -22.73 2.55
C LYS A 192 -15.06 -21.22 2.34
N GLY A 193 -14.16 -20.84 1.42
CA GLY A 193 -13.89 -19.45 1.10
C GLY A 193 -14.98 -18.83 0.22
N ASP A 194 -15.12 -17.52 0.28
CA ASP A 194 -16.08 -16.76 -0.55
C ASP A 194 -15.37 -15.80 -1.53
N VAL A 195 -14.04 -15.64 -1.43
CA VAL A 195 -13.32 -14.70 -2.28
C VAL A 195 -13.24 -15.25 -3.70
N VAL A 196 -13.69 -14.46 -4.68
CA VAL A 196 -13.61 -14.83 -6.09
C VAL A 196 -12.20 -14.51 -6.59
N ARG A 197 -11.39 -15.55 -6.84
CA ARG A 197 -9.97 -15.41 -7.23
C ARG A 197 -9.77 -14.51 -8.46
N SER A 198 -10.59 -14.68 -9.49
CA SER A 198 -10.51 -13.89 -10.73
C SER A 198 -10.90 -12.42 -10.54
N ARG A 199 -11.55 -12.09 -9.40
CA ARG A 199 -11.97 -10.73 -9.03
C ARG A 199 -11.15 -10.25 -7.83
N THR A 200 -9.85 -10.53 -7.85
CA THR A 200 -8.86 -10.11 -6.86
C THR A 200 -7.74 -9.36 -7.59
N TYR A 201 -7.62 -8.08 -7.29
CA TYR A 201 -6.78 -7.13 -8.02
C TYR A 201 -5.75 -6.51 -7.10
N PHE A 202 -4.51 -6.44 -7.53
CA PHE A 202 -3.42 -5.87 -6.75
C PHE A 202 -2.89 -4.59 -7.38
N ALA A 203 -2.42 -3.68 -6.53
CA ALA A 203 -1.79 -2.44 -6.94
C ALA A 203 -0.62 -2.10 -6.03
N ARG A 204 0.40 -1.45 -6.58
CA ARG A 204 1.65 -1.14 -5.88
C ARG A 204 2.07 0.31 -6.10
N LEU A 205 2.36 0.97 -4.99
CA LEU A 205 2.95 2.31 -4.94
C LEU A 205 4.42 2.28 -5.42
N ASN A 206 4.88 3.34 -6.08
CA ASN A 206 6.26 3.47 -6.60
C ASN A 206 7.30 3.76 -5.52
#